data_AF-A0A3M2IM35-F1
#
_entry.id   AF-A0A3M2IM35-F1
#
_cell.length_a   1.000
_cell.length_b   1.000
_cell.length_c   1.000
_cell.angle_alpha   90.00
_cell.angle_beta   90.00
_cell.angle_gamma   90.00
#
_symmetry.space_group_name_H-M   'P 1'
#
loop_
_entity.id
_entity.type
_entity.pdbx_description
1 polymer ?
#
loop_
_entity_poly.entity_id
_entity_poly.type
_entity_poly.pdbx_seq_one_letter_code
_entity_poly.pdbx_strand_id
1 'polypeptide(L)'
;MPDASPPPAPGGWDDLTGRLRDLRAAGGSPSYADLVRRVDAVRAARGVPPHERRPGRVTVYDAFRDGRTRLDVELLADLVRALGGTDADAAAWRGAHAAVAASLTRTSAG
;
A
#
# COMPACT_ATOMS: atom_id res chain seq x y z
N MET A 1 9.49 -14.54 -8.60
CA MET A 1 8.87 -13.28 -8.17
C MET A 1 9.25 -13.06 -6.71
N PRO A 2 9.61 -11.84 -6.28
CA PRO A 2 9.73 -11.56 -4.85
C PRO A 2 8.42 -11.99 -4.16
N ASP A 3 8.53 -12.47 -2.92
CA ASP A 3 7.34 -12.64 -2.09
C ASP A 3 6.69 -11.26 -1.91
N ALA A 4 5.49 -11.10 -2.46
CA ALA A 4 4.76 -9.83 -2.40
C ALA A 4 4.04 -9.68 -1.06
N SER A 5 4.05 -10.71 -0.20
CA SER A 5 3.42 -10.68 1.11
C SER A 5 4.33 -9.98 2.13
N PRO A 6 3.80 -9.01 2.90
CA PRO A 6 4.53 -8.45 4.03
C PRO A 6 4.47 -9.44 5.20
N PRO A 7 5.42 -9.39 6.14
CA PRO A 7 5.30 -10.16 7.36
C PRO A 7 4.07 -9.69 8.15
N PRO A 8 3.53 -10.56 9.01
CA PRO A 8 2.29 -10.30 9.72
C PRO A 8 2.37 -9.11 10.70
N ALA A 9 3.56 -8.73 11.15
CA ALA A 9 3.77 -7.63 12.10
C ALA A 9 4.98 -6.76 11.71
N PRO A 10 4.77 -5.66 10.96
CA PRO A 10 5.80 -4.67 10.72
C PRO A 10 6.18 -3.93 12.00
N GLY A 11 7.41 -3.41 12.08
CA GLY A 11 7.89 -2.61 13.20
C GLY A 11 7.25 -1.22 13.34
N GLY A 12 6.41 -0.81 12.40
CA GLY A 12 5.73 0.49 12.38
C GLY A 12 5.36 0.96 10.96
N TRP A 13 4.92 2.22 10.84
CA TRP A 13 4.56 2.80 9.54
C TRP A 13 5.77 2.92 8.59
N ASP A 14 6.95 3.23 9.11
CA ASP A 14 8.16 3.36 8.30
C ASP A 14 8.63 2.00 7.77
N ASP A 15 8.50 0.92 8.56
CA ASP A 15 8.79 -0.46 8.09
C ASP A 15 7.81 -0.88 6.99
N LEU A 16 6.51 -0.60 7.17
CA LEU A 16 5.49 -0.89 6.14
C LEU A 16 5.76 -0.10 4.84
N THR A 17 6.15 1.18 4.96
CA THR A 17 6.49 2.04 3.82
C THR A 17 7.78 1.58 3.14
N GLY A 18 8.79 1.17 3.92
CA GLY A 18 10.03 0.57 3.43
C GLY A 18 9.76 -0.66 2.56
N ARG A 19 8.95 -1.59 3.05
CA ARG A 19 8.56 -2.79 2.30
C ARG A 19 7.79 -2.47 1.02
N LEU A 20 6.95 -1.44 1.05
CA LEU A 20 6.20 -1.03 -0.15
C LEU A 20 7.16 -0.48 -1.22
N ARG A 21 8.23 0.20 -0.80
CA ARG A 21 9.32 0.60 -1.69
C ARG A 21 10.08 -0.60 -2.24
N ASP A 22 10.36 -1.61 -1.42
CA ASP A 22 11.03 -2.84 -1.85
C ASP A 22 10.19 -3.60 -2.88
N LEU A 23 8.88 -3.73 -2.65
CA LEU A 23 7.95 -4.33 -3.61
C LEU A 23 7.95 -3.57 -4.94
N ARG A 24 7.95 -2.23 -4.88
CA ARG A 24 8.04 -1.39 -6.08
C ARG A 24 9.37 -1.58 -6.80
N ALA A 25 10.48 -1.67 -6.07
CA ALA A 25 11.80 -1.87 -6.64
C ALA A 25 11.89 -3.22 -7.36
N ALA A 26 11.41 -4.29 -6.71
CA ALA A 26 11.39 -5.63 -7.28
C ALA A 26 10.42 -5.78 -8.46
N GLY A 27 9.37 -4.94 -8.54
CA GLY A 27 8.48 -4.80 -9.69
C GLY A 27 9.01 -3.91 -10.83
N GLY A 28 10.29 -3.54 -10.82
CA GLY A 28 10.93 -2.74 -11.88
C GLY A 28 10.79 -1.22 -11.72
N SER A 29 10.48 -0.74 -10.52
CA SER A 29 10.40 0.69 -10.18
C SER A 29 9.51 1.54 -11.10
N PRO A 30 8.22 1.15 -11.31
CA PRO A 30 7.30 1.95 -12.12
C PRO A 30 7.20 3.39 -11.61
N SER A 31 6.95 4.34 -12.51
CA SER A 31 6.79 5.75 -12.15
C SER A 31 5.51 5.97 -11.33
N TYR A 32 5.43 7.05 -10.56
CA TYR A 32 4.19 7.39 -9.84
C TYR A 32 3.01 7.65 -10.79
N ALA A 33 3.28 8.15 -12.00
CA ALA A 33 2.23 8.32 -13.01
C ALA A 33 1.70 6.96 -13.52
N ASP A 34 2.59 5.98 -13.70
CA ASP A 34 2.21 4.62 -14.06
C ASP A 34 1.42 3.96 -12.94
N LEU A 35 1.84 4.14 -11.69
CA LEU A 35 1.12 3.62 -10.53
C LEU A 35 -0.30 4.20 -10.44
N VAL A 36 -0.47 5.51 -10.67
CA VAL A 36 -1.83 6.11 -10.74
C VAL A 36 -2.68 5.44 -11.81
N ARG A 37 -2.13 5.20 -13.01
CA ARG A 37 -2.86 4.52 -14.11
C ARG A 37 -3.20 3.08 -13.78
N ARG A 38 -2.28 2.34 -13.15
CA ARG A 38 -2.50 0.95 -12.75
C ARG A 38 -3.53 0.84 -11.63
N VAL A 39 -3.50 1.73 -10.64
CA VAL A 39 -4.53 1.79 -9.58
C VAL A 39 -5.91 2.09 -10.16
N ASP A 40 -6.00 3.04 -11.11
CA ASP A 40 -7.26 3.31 -11.82
C ASP A 40 -7.80 2.06 -12.53
N ALA A 41 -6.94 1.30 -13.20
CA ALA A 41 -7.31 0.03 -13.85
C ALA A 41 -7.74 -1.05 -12.84
N VAL A 42 -7.03 -1.19 -11.72
CA VAL A 42 -7.39 -2.11 -10.63
C VAL A 42 -8.78 -1.79 -10.07
N ARG A 43 -9.05 -0.51 -9.80
CA ARG A 43 -10.35 -0.05 -9.29
C ARG A 43 -11.46 -0.19 -10.34
N ALA A 44 -11.16 0.06 -11.61
CA ALA A 44 -12.11 -0.16 -12.70
C ALA A 44 -12.52 -1.64 -12.80
N ALA A 45 -11.56 -2.57 -12.71
CA ALA A 45 -11.84 -4.01 -12.72
C ALA A 45 -12.72 -4.46 -11.54
N ARG A 46 -12.67 -3.73 -10.42
CA ARG A 46 -13.51 -3.95 -9.23
C ARG A 46 -14.87 -3.23 -9.28
N GLY A 47 -15.18 -2.51 -10.36
CA GLY A 47 -16.45 -1.77 -10.51
C GLY A 47 -16.53 -0.45 -9.75
N VAL A 48 -15.41 0.10 -9.27
CA VAL A 48 -15.39 1.41 -8.60
C VAL A 48 -15.76 2.51 -9.60
N PRO A 49 -16.63 3.48 -9.23
CA PRO A 49 -17.12 4.49 -10.15
C PRO A 49 -16.01 5.47 -10.60
N PRO A 50 -16.06 6.03 -11.82
CA PRO A 50 -14.98 6.82 -12.43
C PRO A 50 -14.40 7.95 -11.58
N HIS A 51 -15.22 8.60 -10.77
CA HIS A 51 -14.82 9.73 -9.93
C HIS A 51 -14.03 9.31 -8.68
N GLU A 52 -14.05 8.03 -8.30
CA GLU A 52 -13.33 7.47 -7.13
C GLU A 52 -12.12 6.62 -7.54
N ARG A 53 -12.00 6.27 -8.83
CA ARG A 53 -10.95 5.35 -9.29
C ARG A 53 -9.55 5.94 -9.25
N ARG A 54 -9.40 7.22 -9.59
CA ARG A 54 -8.07 7.79 -9.81
C ARG A 54 -7.56 8.52 -8.57
N PRO A 55 -6.55 7.97 -7.86
CA PRO A 55 -5.92 8.71 -6.78
C PRO A 55 -5.11 9.89 -7.33
N GLY A 56 -4.91 10.91 -6.49
CA GLY A 56 -3.98 11.98 -6.79
C GLY A 56 -2.55 11.44 -6.88
N ARG A 57 -1.74 11.97 -7.81
CA ARG A 57 -0.32 11.61 -7.93
C ARG A 57 0.46 11.89 -6.64
N VAL A 58 0.13 12.98 -5.96
CA VAL A 58 0.72 13.34 -4.66
C VAL A 58 0.37 12.29 -3.60
N THR A 59 -0.88 11.83 -3.56
CA THR A 59 -1.32 10.76 -2.66
C THR A 59 -0.55 9.45 -2.89
N VAL A 60 -0.32 9.09 -4.16
CA VAL A 60 0.51 7.94 -4.51
C VAL A 60 1.96 8.14 -4.08
N TYR A 61 2.55 9.30 -4.36
CA TYR A 61 3.92 9.64 -3.90
C TYR A 61 4.05 9.56 -2.38
N ASP A 62 3.07 10.10 -1.67
CA ASP A 62 3.01 10.14 -0.21
C ASP A 62 2.94 8.75 0.42
N ALA A 63 2.35 7.76 -0.27
CA ALA A 63 2.30 6.38 0.19
C ALA A 63 3.70 5.71 0.26
N PHE A 64 4.70 6.24 -0.45
CA PHE A 64 6.09 5.76 -0.43
C PHE A 64 7.01 6.64 0.42
N ARG A 65 6.48 7.67 1.07
CA ARG A 65 7.27 8.64 1.83
C ARG A 65 7.27 8.29 3.32
N ASP A 66 8.46 8.28 3.91
CA ASP A 66 8.67 8.07 5.35
C ASP A 66 8.05 9.21 6.19
N GLY A 67 7.80 8.95 7.48
CA GLY A 67 7.30 9.95 8.43
C GLY A 67 5.79 10.22 8.34
N ARG A 68 5.03 9.33 7.70
CA ARG A 68 3.56 9.37 7.71
C ARG A 68 3.02 8.75 8.99
N THR A 69 2.08 9.45 9.64
CA THR A 69 1.33 8.93 10.80
C THR A 69 0.17 8.02 10.40
N ARG A 70 -0.29 8.05 9.14
CA ARG A 70 -1.39 7.20 8.66
C ARG A 70 -1.32 6.98 7.16
N LEU A 71 -1.11 5.73 6.76
CA LEU A 71 -1.23 5.27 5.38
C LEU A 71 -2.68 4.86 5.11
N ASP A 72 -3.24 5.22 3.96
CA ASP A 72 -4.57 4.75 3.56
C ASP A 72 -4.48 3.26 3.18
N VAL A 73 -5.26 2.43 3.89
CA VAL A 73 -5.22 0.96 3.76
C VAL A 73 -5.75 0.46 2.42
N GLU A 74 -6.72 1.17 1.82
CA GLU A 74 -7.26 0.79 0.52
C GLU A 74 -6.33 1.21 -0.60
N LEU A 75 -5.73 2.40 -0.51
CA LEU A 75 -4.66 2.80 -1.43
C LEU A 75 -3.47 1.83 -1.36
N LEU A 76 -3.07 1.42 -0.16
CA LEU A 76 -2.01 0.43 0.01
C LEU A 76 -2.34 -0.87 -0.72
N ALA A 77 -3.54 -1.41 -0.49
CA ALA A 77 -3.98 -2.64 -1.15
C ALA A 77 -4.08 -2.50 -2.68
N ASP A 78 -4.49 -1.34 -3.18
CA ASP A 78 -4.51 -1.07 -4.62
C ASP A 78 -3.10 -0.95 -5.22
N LEU A 79 -2.15 -0.36 -4.48
CA LEU A 79 -0.75 -0.26 -4.91
C LEU A 79 -0.09 -1.64 -4.99
N VAL A 80 -0.37 -2.53 -4.04
CA VAL A 80 0.11 -3.94 -4.07
C VAL A 80 -0.35 -4.64 -5.35
N ARG A 81 -1.64 -4.51 -5.69
CA ARG A 81 -2.19 -5.06 -6.94
C ARG A 81 -1.58 -4.41 -8.18
N ALA A 82 -1.40 -3.09 -8.17
CA ALA A 82 -0.77 -2.35 -9.26
C ALA A 82 0.71 -2.71 -9.47
N LEU A 83 1.36 -3.24 -8.43
CA LEU A 83 2.72 -3.76 -8.45
C LEU A 83 2.80 -5.25 -8.85
N GLY A 84 1.66 -5.88 -9.15
CA GLY A 84 1.58 -7.28 -9.59
C GLY A 84 1.28 -8.28 -8.47
N GLY A 85 0.96 -7.81 -7.26
CA GLY A 85 0.48 -8.65 -6.17
C GLY A 85 -0.94 -9.18 -6.43
N THR A 86 -1.25 -10.30 -5.82
CA THR A 86 -2.56 -10.95 -5.84
C THR A 86 -3.52 -10.31 -4.83
N ASP A 87 -4.80 -10.71 -4.85
CA ASP A 87 -5.75 -10.33 -3.81
C ASP A 87 -5.38 -10.88 -2.43
N ALA A 88 -4.71 -12.04 -2.37
CA ALA A 88 -4.19 -12.60 -1.13
C ALA A 88 -3.06 -11.73 -0.56
N ASP A 89 -2.14 -11.26 -1.40
CA ASP A 89 -1.10 -10.31 -0.98
C ASP A 89 -1.76 -9.03 -0.47
N ALA A 90 -2.69 -8.46 -1.25
CA ALA A 90 -3.42 -7.27 -0.82
C ALA A 90 -4.14 -7.45 0.52
N ALA A 91 -4.68 -8.63 0.82
CA ALA A 91 -5.25 -8.95 2.13
C ALA A 91 -4.20 -9.03 3.24
N ALA A 92 -3.04 -9.64 2.98
CA ALA A 92 -1.92 -9.69 3.93
C ALA A 92 -1.40 -8.28 4.27
N TRP A 93 -1.31 -7.39 3.28
CA TRP A 93 -0.96 -5.98 3.49
C TRP A 93 -1.98 -5.22 4.36
N ARG A 94 -3.28 -5.51 4.22
CA ARG A 94 -4.30 -4.96 5.12
C ARG A 94 -4.11 -5.46 6.56
N GLY A 95 -3.78 -6.74 6.72
CA GLY A 95 -3.48 -7.33 8.04
C GLY A 95 -2.26 -6.68 8.70
N ALA A 96 -1.18 -6.50 7.95
CA ALA A 96 0.03 -5.83 8.41
C ALA A 96 -0.24 -4.36 8.80
N HIS A 97 -1.04 -3.63 8.02
CA HIS A 97 -1.50 -2.28 8.35
C HIS A 97 -2.28 -2.25 9.67
N ALA A 98 -3.24 -3.17 9.84
CA ALA A 98 -4.03 -3.27 11.06
C ALA A 98 -3.17 -3.60 12.30
N ALA A 99 -2.16 -4.46 12.15
CA ALA A 99 -1.21 -4.78 13.21
C ALA A 99 -0.41 -3.55 13.67
N VAL A 100 0.07 -2.72 12.73
CA VAL A 100 0.74 -1.44 13.02
C VAL A 100 -0.21 -0.45 13.69
N ALA A 101 -1.45 -0.32 13.21
CA ALA A 101 -2.42 0.57 13.81
C ALA A 101 -2.74 0.17 15.27
N ALA A 102 -2.90 -1.12 15.53
CA ALA A 102 -3.19 -1.65 16.86
C ALA A 102 -2.02 -1.52 17.84
N SER A 103 -0.77 -1.61 17.39
CA SER A 103 0.39 -1.44 18.26
C SER A 103 0.53 0.00 18.77
N LEU A 104 0.29 0.99 17.91
CA LEU A 104 0.35 2.41 18.28
C LEU A 104 -0.74 2.83 19.28
N THR A 105 -1.95 2.26 19.17
CA THR A 105 -3.03 2.49 20.16
C THR A 105 -2.70 1.89 21.52
N ARG A 106 -1.90 0.81 21.59
CA ARG A 106 -1.52 0.18 22.86
C ARG A 106 -0.41 0.93 23.58
N THR A 107 0.49 1.58 22.85
CA THR A 107 1.61 2.34 23.42
C THR A 107 1.18 3.67 24.06
N SER A 108 -0.03 4.16 23.81
CA SER A 108 -0.54 5.43 24.35
C SER A 108 -1.25 5.32 25.72
N ALA A 109 -1.25 4.14 26.34
CA ALA A 109 -1.91 3.87 27.63
C ALA A 109 -0.95 3.63 28.82
N GLY A 110 0.28 4.15 28.75
CA GLY A 110 1.33 4.03 29.78
C GLY A 110 1.72 5.35 30.39
#